data_AF-A0A5M9I1F7-F1
#
_entry.id   AF-A0A5M9I1F7-F1
#
_cell.length_a   1.000
_cell.length_b   1.000
_cell.length_c   1.000
_cell.angle_alpha   90.00
_cell.angle_beta   90.00
_cell.angle_gamma   90.00
#
_symmetry.space_group_name_H-M   'P 1'
#
loop_
_entity.id
_entity.type
_entity.pdbx_description
1 polymer ?
#
loop_
_entity_poly.entity_id
_entity_poly.type
_entity_poly.pdbx_seq_one_letter_code
_entity_poly.pdbx_strand_id
1 'polypeptide(L)'
;MARKIEVVDYRPEWDTMFKVESKKIKKILGKNCVGVYHIGSTSVKGLPAKPIIDIMPVVKDISLVDAHNGEFEALGYECRGEFGILGRRFFAKGGDNRTHHIHIFEQSNQTDIQRHIAVRDYLNAHSDTAAEYAALKKKLAAEFPFDNDGYCDGKEEYMKSLEEKALHWQKKQNRISLGISLDLMFGIAFGFRDKDNSRQK
;
A
#
# COMPACT_ATOMS: atom_id res chain seq x y z
N MET A 1 -8.54 28.69 4.95
CA MET A 1 -8.36 28.33 6.37
C MET A 1 -7.61 27.02 6.43
N ALA A 2 -6.74 26.78 7.42
CA ALA A 2 -6.01 25.52 7.53
C ALA A 2 -6.96 24.35 7.85
N ARG A 3 -6.81 23.23 7.14
CA ARG A 3 -7.65 22.04 7.32
C ARG A 3 -7.34 21.38 8.66
N LYS A 4 -8.39 21.05 9.42
CA LYS A 4 -8.26 20.30 10.67
C LYS A 4 -7.77 18.86 10.40
N ILE A 5 -6.82 18.40 11.20
CA ILE A 5 -6.33 17.03 11.19
C ILE A 5 -7.21 16.20 12.10
N GLU A 6 -7.96 15.28 11.49
CA GLU A 6 -8.83 14.36 12.21
C GLU A 6 -8.41 12.93 11.96
N VAL A 7 -8.14 12.22 13.05
CA VAL A 7 -7.88 10.78 13.06
C VAL A 7 -9.12 10.11 13.63
N VAL A 8 -9.83 9.38 12.78
CA VAL A 8 -11.07 8.68 13.13
C VAL A 8 -10.80 7.19 13.28
N ASP A 9 -11.66 6.50 14.04
CA ASP A 9 -11.58 5.04 14.13
C ASP A 9 -11.81 4.38 12.77
N TYR A 10 -11.32 3.15 12.64
CA TYR A 10 -11.40 2.39 11.39
C TYR A 10 -12.83 2.25 10.89
N ARG A 11 -13.00 2.41 9.58
CA ARG A 11 -14.29 2.29 8.89
C ARG A 11 -14.22 1.20 7.82
N PRO A 12 -15.02 0.12 7.90
CA PRO A 12 -15.03 -0.94 6.90
C PRO A 12 -15.33 -0.44 5.49
N GLU A 13 -16.05 0.68 5.36
CA GLU A 13 -16.40 1.31 4.09
C GLU A 13 -15.17 1.76 3.29
N TRP A 14 -14.01 1.97 3.93
CA TRP A 14 -12.77 2.35 3.25
C TRP A 14 -12.33 1.32 2.20
N ASP A 15 -12.54 0.03 2.45
CA ASP A 15 -12.26 -1.02 1.46
C ASP A 15 -13.19 -0.91 0.25
N THR A 16 -14.46 -0.55 0.47
CA THR A 16 -15.44 -0.34 -0.60
C THR A 16 -15.13 0.93 -1.39
N MET A 17 -14.76 2.02 -0.72
CA MET A 17 -14.30 3.26 -1.36
C MET A 17 -13.09 3.01 -2.24
N PHE A 18 -12.09 2.28 -1.75
CA PHE A 18 -10.93 1.84 -2.53
C PHE A 18 -11.34 1.00 -3.76
N LYS A 19 -12.21 0.00 -3.58
CA LYS A 19 -12.67 -0.87 -4.68
C LYS A 19 -13.42 -0.09 -5.76
N VAL A 20 -14.24 0.88 -5.38
CA VAL A 20 -14.96 1.75 -6.33
C VAL A 20 -13.98 2.64 -7.09
N GLU A 21 -13.09 3.32 -6.39
CA GLU A 21 -12.18 4.29 -7.02
C GLU A 21 -11.12 3.58 -7.88
N SER A 22 -10.59 2.43 -7.42
CA SER A 22 -9.63 1.62 -8.18
C SER A 22 -10.18 1.14 -9.52
N LYS A 23 -11.48 0.86 -9.64
CA LYS A 23 -12.11 0.52 -10.93
C LYS A 23 -12.05 1.69 -11.92
N LYS A 24 -12.30 2.92 -11.45
CA LYS A 24 -12.23 4.13 -12.29
C LYS A 24 -10.79 4.39 -12.75
N ILE A 25 -9.83 4.28 -11.83
CA ILE A 25 -8.41 4.46 -12.11
C ILE A 25 -7.91 3.41 -13.12
N LYS A 26 -8.26 2.13 -12.94
CA LYS A 26 -7.93 1.07 -13.90
C LYS A 26 -8.50 1.34 -15.29
N LYS A 27 -9.72 1.89 -15.37
CA LYS A 27 -10.35 2.23 -16.65
C LYS A 27 -9.55 3.32 -17.39
N ILE A 28 -9.14 4.38 -16.69
CA ILE A 28 -8.34 5.47 -17.27
C ILE A 28 -6.98 4.95 -17.74
N LEU A 29 -6.26 4.24 -16.87
CA LEU A 29 -4.91 3.77 -17.17
C LEU A 29 -4.87 2.61 -18.20
N GLY A 30 -6.00 1.96 -18.46
CA GLY A 30 -6.16 0.94 -19.49
C GLY A 30 -5.07 -0.14 -19.45
N LYS A 31 -4.47 -0.42 -20.60
CA LYS A 31 -3.42 -1.45 -20.77
C LYS A 31 -2.09 -1.10 -20.08
N ASN A 32 -1.90 0.16 -19.69
CA ASN A 32 -0.72 0.60 -18.96
C ASN A 32 -0.79 0.18 -17.48
N CYS A 33 -1.99 -0.07 -16.93
CA CYS A 33 -2.15 -0.50 -15.55
C CYS A 33 -1.73 -1.98 -15.35
N VAL A 34 -0.76 -2.20 -14.47
CA VAL A 34 -0.32 -3.54 -14.02
C VAL A 34 -1.15 -3.99 -12.83
N GLY A 35 -1.39 -3.08 -11.88
CA GLY A 35 -2.13 -3.37 -10.66
C GLY A 35 -2.54 -2.10 -9.93
N VAL A 36 -3.46 -2.21 -8.98
CA VAL A 36 -3.85 -1.11 -8.10
C VAL A 36 -3.99 -1.66 -6.70
N TYR A 37 -3.27 -1.05 -5.76
CA TYR A 37 -3.18 -1.49 -4.37
C TYR A 37 -3.78 -0.46 -3.44
N HIS A 38 -4.53 -0.92 -2.43
CA HIS A 38 -4.89 -0.09 -1.28
C HIS A 38 -3.67 -0.04 -0.37
N ILE A 39 -3.19 1.16 -0.06
CA ILE A 39 -2.04 1.40 0.80
C ILE A 39 -2.41 2.41 1.89
N GLY A 40 -1.43 2.79 2.71
CA GLY A 40 -1.65 3.75 3.80
C GLY A 40 -2.50 3.20 4.93
N SER A 41 -2.80 4.03 5.93
CA SER A 41 -3.45 3.57 7.16
C SER A 41 -4.88 3.04 6.93
N THR A 42 -5.61 3.56 5.94
CA THR A 42 -6.99 3.12 5.67
C THR A 42 -7.07 1.71 5.08
N SER A 43 -5.94 1.13 4.66
CA SER A 43 -5.82 -0.26 4.19
C SER A 43 -5.53 -1.27 5.31
N VAL A 44 -5.36 -0.82 6.56
CA VAL A 44 -5.08 -1.66 7.73
C VAL A 44 -6.34 -1.80 8.56
N LYS A 45 -6.83 -3.03 8.75
CA LYS A 45 -8.07 -3.29 9.49
C LYS A 45 -7.90 -2.87 10.95
N GLY A 46 -8.87 -2.13 11.48
CA GLY A 46 -8.88 -1.68 12.88
C GLY A 46 -7.98 -0.49 13.18
N LEU A 47 -7.18 0.01 12.23
CA LEU A 47 -6.26 1.12 12.46
C LEU A 47 -6.96 2.49 12.31
N PRO A 48 -7.00 3.34 13.35
CA PRO A 48 -7.48 4.71 13.23
C PRO A 48 -6.65 5.53 12.23
N ALA A 49 -7.28 6.36 11.41
CA ALA A 49 -6.61 7.08 10.33
C ALA A 49 -7.29 8.41 9.99
N LYS A 50 -6.57 9.27 9.26
CA LYS A 50 -7.23 10.33 8.48
C LYS A 50 -8.13 9.64 7.44
N PRO A 51 -9.38 10.09 7.23
CA PRO A 51 -10.32 9.44 6.31
C PRO A 51 -9.97 9.77 4.85
N ILE A 52 -8.76 9.38 4.42
CA ILE A 52 -8.20 9.57 3.09
C ILE A 52 -7.78 8.20 2.57
N ILE A 53 -8.30 7.81 1.42
CA ILE A 53 -7.95 6.54 0.77
C ILE A 53 -6.67 6.75 -0.03
N ASP A 54 -5.57 6.15 0.43
CA ASP A 54 -4.31 6.14 -0.32
C ASP A 54 -4.30 4.94 -1.28
N ILE A 55 -4.13 5.23 -2.57
CA ILE A 55 -4.24 4.27 -3.67
C ILE A 55 -2.92 4.26 -4.42
N MET A 56 -2.39 3.07 -4.71
CA MET A 56 -1.14 2.92 -5.45
C MET A 56 -1.35 2.12 -6.74
N PRO A 57 -1.64 2.78 -7.87
CA PRO A 57 -1.55 2.16 -9.18
C PRO A 57 -0.09 1.90 -9.55
N VAL A 58 0.19 0.72 -10.09
CA VAL A 58 1.46 0.39 -10.71
C VAL A 58 1.25 0.33 -12.21
N VAL A 59 2.10 1.01 -12.97
CA VAL A 59 2.01 1.12 -14.43
C VAL A 59 3.24 0.53 -15.12
N LYS A 60 3.12 0.20 -16.40
CA LYS A 60 4.25 -0.30 -17.20
C LYS A 60 5.22 0.83 -17.56
N ASP A 61 4.67 1.98 -17.91
CA ASP A 61 5.41 3.18 -18.32
C ASP A 61 4.78 4.41 -17.65
N ILE A 62 5.55 5.08 -16.80
CA ILE A 62 5.09 6.26 -16.06
C ILE A 62 4.88 7.49 -16.96
N SER A 63 5.60 7.58 -18.09
CA SER A 63 5.53 8.73 -19.00
C SER A 63 4.17 8.84 -19.70
N LEU A 64 3.45 7.73 -19.85
CA LEU A 64 2.11 7.67 -20.44
C LEU A 64 1.02 8.18 -19.49
N VAL A 65 1.30 8.33 -18.20
CA VAL A 65 0.30 8.72 -17.20
C VAL A 65 -0.16 10.16 -17.40
N ASP A 66 0.75 11.06 -17.78
CA ASP A 66 0.45 12.50 -17.90
C ASP A 66 -0.54 12.81 -19.02
N ALA A 67 -0.59 11.97 -20.06
CA ALA A 67 -1.57 12.06 -21.14
C ALA A 67 -3.02 11.86 -20.63
N HIS A 68 -3.21 11.25 -19.47
CA HIS A 68 -4.50 11.01 -18.84
C HIS A 68 -4.90 12.06 -17.78
N ASN A 69 -4.11 13.12 -17.58
CA ASN A 69 -4.39 14.13 -16.55
C ASN A 69 -5.81 14.71 -16.68
N GLY A 70 -6.28 15.00 -17.89
CA GLY A 70 -7.64 15.50 -18.12
C GLY A 70 -8.75 14.53 -17.69
N GLU A 71 -8.53 13.21 -17.82
CA GLU A 71 -9.49 12.20 -17.35
C GLU A 71 -9.50 12.10 -15.80
N PHE A 72 -8.34 12.24 -15.16
CA PHE A 72 -8.25 12.31 -13.71
C PHE A 72 -8.88 13.60 -13.15
N GLU A 73 -8.65 14.73 -13.81
CA GLU A 73 -9.28 16.02 -13.48
C GLU A 73 -10.80 15.95 -13.62
N ALA A 74 -11.32 15.29 -14.66
CA ALA A 74 -12.75 15.03 -14.80
C ALA A 74 -13.34 14.16 -13.68
N LEU A 75 -12.52 13.35 -12.99
CA LEU A 75 -12.89 12.63 -11.76
C LEU A 75 -12.71 13.45 -10.48
N GLY A 76 -12.26 14.70 -10.58
CA GLY A 76 -12.06 15.63 -9.47
C GLY A 76 -10.68 15.55 -8.80
N TYR A 77 -9.68 15.00 -9.49
CA TYR A 77 -8.30 15.01 -8.99
C TYR A 77 -7.56 16.28 -9.38
N GLU A 78 -6.71 16.76 -8.48
CA GLU A 78 -5.62 17.67 -8.76
C GLU A 78 -4.38 16.85 -9.15
N CYS A 79 -3.88 17.03 -10.37
CA CYS A 79 -2.69 16.33 -10.87
C CYS A 79 -1.41 17.11 -10.48
N ARG A 80 -0.60 16.57 -9.55
CA ARG A 80 0.53 17.31 -8.95
C ARG A 80 1.92 16.86 -9.41
N GLY A 81 2.00 16.05 -10.46
CA GLY A 81 3.28 15.49 -10.94
C GLY A 81 3.98 14.67 -9.86
N GLU A 82 5.30 14.79 -9.74
CA GLU A 82 6.10 14.03 -8.76
C GLU A 82 5.82 14.40 -7.31
N PHE A 83 5.65 15.69 -7.04
CA PHE A 83 5.34 16.25 -5.73
C PHE A 83 6.30 15.77 -4.62
N GLY A 84 7.61 15.82 -4.87
CA GLY A 84 8.65 15.50 -3.89
C GLY A 84 9.14 14.05 -3.88
N ILE A 85 8.62 13.17 -4.74
CA ILE A 85 9.14 11.80 -4.93
C ILE A 85 9.42 11.57 -6.41
N LEU A 86 10.70 11.38 -6.75
CA LEU A 86 11.17 11.18 -8.12
C LEU A 86 10.47 9.96 -8.76
N GLY A 87 10.01 10.11 -10.00
CA GLY A 87 9.36 9.02 -10.75
C GLY A 87 7.93 8.68 -10.27
N ARG A 88 7.36 9.46 -9.35
CA ARG A 88 5.95 9.33 -8.93
C ARG A 88 5.03 10.18 -9.82
N ARG A 89 3.76 9.81 -9.90
CA ARG A 89 2.68 10.77 -10.14
C ARG A 89 1.72 10.79 -8.96
N PHE A 90 1.55 11.96 -8.36
CA PHE A 90 0.73 12.17 -7.17
C PHE A 90 -0.52 12.95 -7.51
N PHE A 91 -1.68 12.33 -7.31
CA PHE A 91 -2.97 12.97 -7.55
C PHE A 91 -3.79 13.04 -6.27
N ALA A 92 -4.46 14.16 -6.04
CA ALA A 92 -5.16 14.42 -4.79
C ALA A 92 -6.59 14.90 -5.06
N LYS A 93 -7.59 14.34 -4.37
CA LYS A 93 -9.02 14.64 -4.64
C LYS A 93 -9.77 15.10 -3.39
N GLY A 94 -10.67 16.08 -3.58
CA GLY A 94 -11.55 16.61 -2.54
C GLY A 94 -11.12 17.94 -1.93
N GLY A 95 -10.09 18.61 -2.47
CA GLY A 95 -9.61 19.91 -1.98
C GLY A 95 -9.32 19.88 -0.47
N ASP A 96 -9.95 20.81 0.26
CA ASP A 96 -9.85 20.91 1.73
C ASP A 96 -10.45 19.68 2.43
N ASN A 97 -11.49 19.07 1.85
CA ASN A 97 -12.09 17.82 2.32
C ASN A 97 -11.45 16.62 1.61
N ARG A 98 -10.10 16.53 1.64
CA ARG A 98 -9.37 15.48 0.92
C ARG A 98 -9.93 14.10 1.25
N THR A 99 -10.23 13.33 0.21
CA THR A 99 -10.82 11.99 0.30
C THR A 99 -9.92 10.92 -0.29
N HIS A 100 -9.14 11.23 -1.32
CA HIS A 100 -8.29 10.26 -2.00
C HIS A 100 -6.93 10.85 -2.33
N HIS A 101 -5.92 10.01 -2.23
CA HIS A 101 -4.57 10.22 -2.74
C HIS A 101 -4.21 9.07 -3.67
N ILE A 102 -3.64 9.39 -4.82
CA ILE A 102 -3.10 8.40 -5.75
C ILE A 102 -1.59 8.59 -5.80
N HIS A 103 -0.85 7.49 -5.61
CA HIS A 103 0.59 7.40 -5.77
C HIS A 103 0.88 6.43 -6.92
N ILE A 104 1.08 6.94 -8.13
CA ILE A 104 1.38 6.09 -9.29
C ILE A 104 2.88 5.92 -9.41
N PHE A 105 3.32 4.66 -9.57
CA PHE A 105 4.71 4.31 -9.81
C PHE A 105 4.84 3.38 -11.01
N GLU A 106 5.96 3.51 -11.73
CA GLU A 106 6.34 2.50 -12.72
C GLU A 106 6.70 1.18 -12.04
N GLN A 107 6.36 0.05 -12.66
CA GLN A 107 6.68 -1.29 -12.17
C GLN A 107 8.18 -1.52 -11.92
N SER A 108 9.06 -0.76 -12.57
CA SER A 108 10.51 -0.81 -12.36
C SER A 108 10.90 -0.24 -10.98
N ASN A 109 10.10 0.66 -10.41
CA ASN A 109 10.34 1.28 -9.11
C ASN A 109 9.89 0.34 -7.96
N GLN A 110 10.60 -0.79 -7.83
CA GLN A 110 10.33 -1.76 -6.79
C GLN A 110 10.56 -1.20 -5.39
N THR A 111 11.47 -0.25 -5.21
CA THR A 111 11.76 0.33 -3.89
C THR A 111 10.53 1.03 -3.30
N ASP A 112 9.92 1.96 -4.05
CA ASP A 112 8.73 2.68 -3.57
C ASP A 112 7.49 1.78 -3.49
N ILE A 113 7.33 0.87 -4.45
CA ILE A 113 6.21 -0.08 -4.45
C ILE A 113 6.27 -0.99 -3.21
N GLN A 114 7.44 -1.58 -2.93
CA GLN A 114 7.57 -2.55 -1.85
C GLN A 114 7.50 -1.91 -0.48
N ARG A 115 8.06 -0.71 -0.26
CA ARG A 115 7.95 -0.05 1.07
C ARG A 115 6.49 0.22 1.46
N HIS A 116 5.64 0.62 0.51
CA HIS A 116 4.22 0.84 0.78
C HIS A 116 3.46 -0.47 1.07
N ILE A 117 3.69 -1.51 0.27
CA ILE A 117 3.05 -2.83 0.47
C ILE A 117 3.51 -3.46 1.80
N ALA A 118 4.81 -3.43 2.07
CA ALA A 118 5.40 -4.00 3.28
C ALA A 118 4.80 -3.38 4.54
N VAL A 119 4.70 -2.04 4.63
CA VAL A 119 4.11 -1.36 5.79
C VAL A 119 2.66 -1.79 6.02
N ARG A 120 1.83 -1.83 4.96
CA ARG A 120 0.44 -2.27 5.07
C ARG A 120 0.37 -3.69 5.62
N ASP A 121 1.11 -4.61 5.01
CA ASP A 121 1.02 -6.03 5.34
C ASP A 121 1.59 -6.28 6.75
N TYR A 122 2.67 -5.59 7.11
CA TYR A 122 3.26 -5.64 8.44
C TYR A 122 2.27 -5.17 9.50
N LEU A 123 1.63 -4.01 9.31
CA LEU A 123 0.65 -3.50 10.27
C LEU A 123 -0.61 -4.37 10.39
N ASN A 124 -1.03 -5.03 9.31
CA ASN A 124 -2.13 -6.00 9.39
C ASN A 124 -1.74 -7.28 10.16
N ALA A 125 -0.45 -7.64 10.16
CA ALA A 125 0.05 -8.84 10.84
C ALA A 125 0.50 -8.58 12.30
N HIS A 126 0.74 -7.32 12.70
CA HIS A 126 1.27 -6.97 14.02
C HIS A 126 0.37 -5.94 14.70
N SER A 127 -0.65 -6.43 15.42
CA SER A 127 -1.64 -5.60 16.12
C SER A 127 -1.01 -4.62 17.10
N ASP A 128 0.06 -5.04 17.79
CA ASP A 128 0.71 -4.22 18.82
C ASP A 128 1.40 -3.00 18.18
N THR A 129 2.12 -3.20 17.08
CA THR A 129 2.70 -2.08 16.32
C THR A 129 1.62 -1.20 15.69
N ALA A 130 0.49 -1.77 15.24
CA ALA A 130 -0.63 -0.99 14.77
C ALA A 130 -1.25 -0.12 15.88
N ALA A 131 -1.34 -0.63 17.12
CA ALA A 131 -1.81 0.11 18.28
C ALA A 131 -0.85 1.25 18.68
N GLU A 132 0.46 1.01 18.69
CA GLU A 132 1.48 2.04 18.90
C GLU A 132 1.36 3.16 17.87
N TYR A 133 1.26 2.80 16.59
CA TYR A 133 1.13 3.77 15.51
C TYR A 133 -0.19 4.56 15.59
N ALA A 134 -1.28 3.91 16.02
CA ALA A 134 -2.55 4.57 16.28
C ALA A 134 -2.43 5.62 17.40
N ALA A 135 -1.79 5.26 18.52
CA ALA A 135 -1.60 6.16 19.65
C ALA A 135 -0.76 7.38 19.25
N LEU A 136 0.33 7.19 18.51
CA LEU A 136 1.14 8.28 17.98
C LEU A 136 0.32 9.23 17.11
N LYS A 137 -0.47 8.71 16.15
CA LYS A 137 -1.31 9.54 15.29
C LYS A 137 -2.35 10.33 16.06
N LYS A 138 -3.00 9.73 17.07
CA LYS A 138 -3.98 10.41 17.93
C LYS A 138 -3.32 11.52 18.74
N LYS A 139 -2.14 11.27 19.31
CA LYS A 139 -1.33 12.30 20.00
C LYS A 139 -1.00 13.47 19.07
N LEU A 140 -0.42 13.19 17.91
CA LEU A 140 0.00 14.22 16.95
C LEU A 140 -1.18 15.02 16.38
N ALA A 141 -2.33 14.38 16.17
CA ALA A 141 -3.53 15.09 15.72
C ALA A 141 -4.08 16.05 16.79
N ALA A 142 -3.90 15.74 18.08
CA ALA A 142 -4.25 16.63 19.18
C ALA A 142 -3.23 17.76 19.36
N GLU A 143 -1.95 17.49 19.14
CA GLU A 143 -0.84 18.45 19.26
C GLU A 143 -0.80 19.45 18.08
N PHE A 144 -1.07 18.97 16.86
CA PHE A 144 -1.01 19.73 15.61
C PHE A 144 -2.36 19.75 14.87
N PRO A 145 -3.45 20.24 15.47
CA PRO A 145 -4.80 20.10 14.91
C PRO A 145 -5.00 20.84 13.58
N PHE A 146 -4.20 21.86 13.29
CA PHE A 146 -4.27 22.66 12.05
C PHE A 146 -2.93 22.78 11.32
N ASP A 147 -1.91 22.05 11.78
CA ASP A 147 -0.56 22.08 11.23
C ASP A 147 -0.24 20.71 10.61
N ASN A 148 -0.44 20.61 9.29
CA ASN A 148 -0.22 19.35 8.60
C ASN A 148 1.26 18.97 8.51
N ASP A 149 2.15 19.95 8.49
CA ASP A 149 3.59 19.70 8.40
C ASP A 149 4.08 19.20 9.76
N GLY A 150 3.74 19.87 10.87
CA GLY A 150 4.05 19.39 12.22
C GLY A 150 3.50 17.98 12.51
N TYR A 151 2.28 17.66 12.06
CA TYR A 151 1.75 16.29 12.15
C TYR A 151 2.53 15.27 11.31
N CYS A 152 3.01 15.66 10.13
CA CYS A 152 3.78 14.77 9.26
C CYS A 152 5.21 14.57 9.76
N ASP A 153 5.85 15.64 10.23
CA ASP A 153 7.21 15.63 10.77
C ASP A 153 7.26 14.83 12.08
N GLY A 154 6.27 15.03 12.96
CA GLY A 154 6.20 14.33 14.25
C GLY A 154 6.07 12.80 14.15
N LYS A 155 5.73 12.26 12.97
CA LYS A 155 5.69 10.81 12.71
C LYS A 155 6.82 10.32 11.80
N GLU A 156 7.66 11.20 11.27
CA GLU A 156 8.61 10.86 10.21
C GLU A 156 9.62 9.79 10.68
N GLU A 157 10.23 9.99 11.84
CA GLU A 157 11.21 9.04 12.41
C GLU A 157 10.59 7.67 12.71
N TYR A 158 9.40 7.66 13.31
CA TYR A 158 8.66 6.42 13.56
C TYR A 158 8.32 5.70 12.25
N MET A 159 7.90 6.45 11.22
CA MET A 159 7.58 5.89 9.91
C MET A 159 8.80 5.26 9.24
N LYS A 160 9.98 5.90 9.32
CA LYS A 160 11.24 5.32 8.82
C LYS A 160 11.56 3.99 9.50
N SER A 161 11.50 3.95 10.83
CA SER A 161 11.72 2.70 11.59
C SER A 161 10.69 1.62 11.25
N LEU A 162 9.43 1.99 11.08
CA LEU A 162 8.36 1.07 10.69
C LEU A 162 8.58 0.51 9.28
N GLU A 163 8.98 1.33 8.31
CA GLU A 163 9.32 0.87 6.96
C GLU A 163 10.47 -0.14 6.97
N GLU A 164 11.53 0.11 7.72
CA GLU A 164 12.66 -0.81 7.85
C GLU A 164 12.25 -2.16 8.45
N LYS A 165 11.49 -2.13 9.56
CA LYS A 165 10.94 -3.35 10.20
C LYS A 165 10.06 -4.14 9.24
N ALA A 166 9.17 -3.44 8.53
CA ALA A 166 8.24 -4.04 7.60
C ALA A 166 8.95 -4.71 6.41
N LEU A 167 9.94 -4.03 5.81
CA LEU A 167 10.75 -4.57 4.73
C LEU A 167 11.57 -5.79 5.18
N HIS A 168 12.14 -5.75 6.38
CA HIS A 168 12.87 -6.89 6.93
C HIS A 168 11.95 -8.11 7.15
N TRP A 169 10.76 -7.88 7.72
CA TRP A 169 9.76 -8.92 7.92
C TRP A 169 9.28 -9.53 6.60
N GLN A 170 8.97 -8.69 5.60
CA GLN A 170 8.51 -9.16 4.29
C GLN A 170 9.58 -10.03 3.59
N LYS A 171 10.86 -9.62 3.67
CA LYS A 171 11.99 -10.44 3.16
C LYS A 171 12.07 -11.81 3.84
N LYS A 172 11.84 -11.89 5.16
CA LYS A 172 11.78 -13.18 5.88
C LYS A 172 10.63 -14.05 5.39
N GLN A 173 9.43 -13.49 5.23
CA GLN A 173 8.27 -14.23 4.73
C GLN A 173 8.49 -14.79 3.32
N ASN A 174 9.07 -13.99 2.42
CA ASN A 174 9.38 -14.43 1.06
C ASN A 174 10.41 -15.56 1.03
N ARG A 175 11.42 -15.53 1.91
CA ARG A 175 12.40 -16.62 2.04
C ARG A 175 11.79 -17.91 2.56
N ILE A 176 10.87 -17.82 3.53
CA ILE A 176 10.14 -18.99 4.05
C ILE A 176 9.27 -19.59 2.95
N SER A 177 8.53 -18.76 2.21
CA SER A 177 7.70 -19.22 1.08
C SER A 177 8.52 -19.90 -0.02
N LEU A 178 9.67 -19.35 -0.39
CA LEU A 178 10.58 -19.96 -1.37
C LEU A 178 11.20 -21.27 -0.84
N GLY A 179 11.57 -21.32 0.44
CA GLY A 179 12.12 -22.53 1.08
C GLY A 179 11.10 -23.66 1.12
N ILE A 180 9.87 -23.38 1.54
CA ILE A 180 8.76 -24.35 1.52
C ILE A 180 8.45 -24.80 0.09
N SER A 181 8.47 -23.88 -0.89
CA SER A 181 8.27 -24.24 -2.30
C SER A 181 9.36 -25.18 -2.84
N LEU A 182 10.62 -25.02 -2.41
CA LEU A 182 11.70 -25.92 -2.79
C LEU A 182 11.57 -27.29 -2.10
N ASP A 183 11.25 -27.31 -0.81
CA ASP A 183 11.06 -28.55 -0.05
C ASP A 183 9.87 -29.37 -0.59
N LEU A 184 8.78 -28.71 -1.02
CA LEU A 184 7.67 -29.39 -1.71
C LEU A 184 8.07 -29.95 -3.08
N MET A 185 8.92 -29.24 -3.84
CA MET A 185 9.43 -29.70 -5.13
C MET A 185 10.37 -30.91 -4.97
N PHE A 186 11.21 -30.94 -3.94
CA PHE A 186 12.09 -32.08 -3.66
C PHE A 186 11.36 -33.25 -2.97
N GLY A 187 10.31 -32.99 -2.19
CA GLY A 187 9.49 -34.03 -1.55
C GLY A 187 8.72 -34.93 -2.52
N ILE A 188 8.39 -34.44 -3.72
CA ILE A 188 7.73 -35.26 -4.77
C ILE A 188 8.73 -36.19 -5.47
N ALA A 189 10.03 -35.85 -5.49
CA ALA A 189 11.06 -36.64 -6.19
C ALA A 189 11.44 -37.96 -5.49
N PHE A 190 11.05 -38.17 -4.23
CA PHE A 190 11.37 -39.39 -3.47
C PHE A 190 10.17 -40.33 -3.22
N GLY A 191 9.04 -40.09 -3.89
CA GLY A 191 7.77 -40.74 -3.60
C GLY A 191 7.29 -41.81 -4.58
N PHE A 192 8.14 -42.52 -5.34
CA PHE A 192 7.73 -43.74 -6.04
C PHE A 192 8.89 -44.73 -6.12
N ARG A 193 8.95 -45.66 -5.16
CA ARG A 193 9.58 -46.95 -5.39
C ARG A 193 8.53 -48.01 -5.12
N ASP A 194 7.83 -48.35 -6.20
CA ASP A 194 6.96 -49.51 -6.29
C ASP A 194 7.71 -50.73 -5.74
N LYS A 195 7.20 -51.28 -4.63
CA LYS A 195 7.43 -52.67 -4.28
C LYS A 195 6.24 -53.43 -4.84
N ASP A 196 6.33 -53.82 -6.10
CA ASP A 196 5.61 -55.00 -6.53
C ASP A 196 6.30 -55.73 -7.68
N ASN A 197 6.10 -57.05 -7.67
CA ASN A 197 6.56 -58.10 -8.60
C ASN A 197 7.95 -58.72 -8.28
N SER A 198 8.02 -59.96 -7.79
CA SER A 198 7.57 -61.14 -8.54
C SER A 198 7.32 -62.39 -7.68
N ARG A 199 6.29 -63.12 -8.10
CA ARG A 199 5.85 -64.47 -7.67
C ARG A 199 6.75 -65.58 -8.25
N GLN A 200 6.53 -66.80 -7.73
CA GLN A 200 6.89 -68.14 -8.25
C GLN A 200 8.34 -68.56 -7.97
N LYS A 201 8.61 -69.63 -7.23
CA LYS A 201 8.01 -70.98 -7.19
C LYS A 201 8.09 -71.57 -5.78
#